data_AF-A0A0F9JEB6-F1
#
_entry.id   AF-A0A0F9JEB6-F1
#
_cell.length_a   1.000
_cell.length_b   1.000
_cell.length_c   1.000
_cell.angle_alpha   90.00
_cell.angle_beta   90.00
_cell.angle_gamma   90.00
#
_symmetry.space_group_name_H-M   'P 1'
#
loop_
_entity.id
_entity.type
_entity.pdbx_description
1 polymer ?
#
loop_
_entity_poly.entity_id
_entity_poly.type
_entity_poly.pdbx_seq_one_letter_code
_entity_poly.pdbx_strand_id
1 'polypeptide(L)'
;MNTFLHTYAEVHDYFRRRDFKTCAFDSETSDLNYTKLRMVGCSFCNGETTCYINLNEMKKTDRTKTIEYIRHMFATHIKSVAMHNAPFDLKVLHKEEIYDVTDKIFCTMTAHHLINENANHGLKGLAEKYLNVVSVTYEHASTCGFDHPMFLEYACNDATWTYALMRIFNKKIYDLGVNRLFFEVEMPFQFVLMDMEINGVQVNRDKLEELRIKASAIRLELMQKLYKMLNLGYSLQADMFTGDIELVSKHKLSDNNIRKELERRGLKSPYMTKGGKDGKNKKMSVGKETMTHLAGDEFIDEVTKYKIVDKLLGSFIEPMPGHLDDDGRVRSSYWNIGTKTGRLS
;
A
#
# COMPACT_ATOMS: atom_id res chain seq x y z
N MET A 1 -4.54 -24.35 -20.83
CA MET A 1 -4.72 -25.42 -19.82
C MET A 1 -3.74 -25.14 -18.69
N ASN A 2 -4.24 -25.06 -17.45
CA ASN A 2 -3.41 -24.76 -16.28
C ASN A 2 -2.67 -26.01 -15.84
N THR A 3 -1.42 -25.88 -15.40
CA THR A 3 -0.58 -26.98 -14.92
C THR A 3 -0.05 -26.66 -13.54
N PHE A 4 -0.20 -27.58 -12.60
CA PHE A 4 0.28 -27.42 -11.23
C PHE A 4 1.54 -28.25 -11.04
N LEU A 5 2.61 -27.64 -10.53
CA LEU A 5 3.94 -28.22 -10.45
C LEU A 5 4.36 -28.27 -8.97
N HIS A 6 4.60 -29.47 -8.44
CA HIS A 6 4.87 -29.71 -7.02
C HIS A 6 6.30 -30.21 -6.76
N THR A 7 7.06 -30.55 -7.80
CA THR A 7 8.45 -31.01 -7.68
C THR A 7 9.39 -30.30 -8.64
N TYR A 8 10.70 -30.27 -8.31
CA TYR A 8 11.73 -29.73 -9.20
C TYR A 8 11.75 -30.42 -10.58
N ALA A 9 11.54 -31.75 -10.61
CA ALA A 9 11.56 -32.52 -11.85
C ALA A 9 10.43 -32.09 -12.81
N GLU A 10 9.23 -31.86 -12.28
CA GLU A 10 8.09 -31.34 -13.04
C GLU A 10 8.37 -29.93 -13.56
N VAL A 11 8.91 -29.04 -12.72
CA VAL A 11 9.29 -27.69 -13.13
C VAL A 11 10.30 -27.73 -14.28
N HIS A 12 11.41 -28.45 -14.09
CA HIS A 12 12.46 -28.55 -15.10
C HIS A 12 11.94 -29.11 -16.44
N ASP A 13 11.14 -30.19 -16.41
CA ASP A 13 10.55 -30.77 -17.63
C ASP A 13 9.55 -29.82 -18.29
N TYR A 14 8.74 -29.09 -17.50
CA TYR A 14 7.73 -28.18 -18.00
C TYR A 14 8.34 -27.03 -18.80
N PHE A 15 9.36 -26.36 -18.25
CA PHE A 15 10.02 -25.22 -18.88
C PHE A 15 10.94 -25.64 -20.03
N ARG A 16 11.59 -26.81 -19.97
CA ARG A 16 12.46 -27.28 -21.07
C ARG A 16 11.70 -27.50 -22.39
N ARG A 17 10.40 -27.85 -22.32
CA ARG A 17 9.58 -28.19 -23.49
C ARG A 17 8.82 -27.00 -24.09
N ARG A 18 8.95 -25.80 -23.51
CA ARG A 18 8.09 -24.64 -23.81
C ARG A 18 8.92 -23.36 -23.90
N ASP A 19 8.46 -22.41 -24.70
CA ASP A 19 9.11 -21.09 -24.79
C ASP A 19 8.53 -20.12 -23.76
N PHE A 20 9.38 -19.65 -22.86
CA PHE A 20 9.07 -18.62 -21.85
C PHE A 20 9.93 -17.36 -22.03
N LYS A 21 10.47 -17.11 -23.24
CA LYS A 21 11.21 -15.86 -23.54
C LYS A 21 10.38 -14.61 -23.26
N THR A 22 9.08 -14.65 -23.53
CA THR A 22 8.13 -13.63 -23.13
C THR A 22 7.03 -14.27 -22.31
N CYS A 23 6.87 -13.86 -21.06
CA CYS A 23 5.87 -14.43 -20.18
C CYS A 23 5.27 -13.38 -19.25
N ALA A 24 4.17 -13.73 -18.58
CA ALA A 24 3.74 -13.07 -17.36
C ALA A 24 4.22 -13.88 -16.16
N PHE A 25 4.53 -13.18 -15.08
CA PHE A 25 4.91 -13.73 -13.78
C PHE A 25 4.03 -13.09 -12.71
N ASP A 26 3.64 -13.90 -11.74
CA ASP A 26 2.92 -13.47 -10.55
C ASP A 26 3.36 -14.36 -9.37
N SER A 27 3.46 -13.75 -8.19
CA SER A 27 3.96 -14.40 -6.98
C SER A 27 2.94 -14.42 -5.86
N GLU A 28 2.86 -15.56 -5.18
CA GLU A 28 2.02 -15.76 -4.01
C GLU A 28 2.91 -15.80 -2.76
N THR A 29 2.51 -15.08 -1.70
CA THR A 29 3.36 -14.87 -0.53
C THR A 29 2.63 -15.14 0.79
N SER A 30 3.40 -15.43 1.84
CA SER A 30 2.86 -15.62 3.19
C SER A 30 2.52 -14.31 3.92
N ASP A 31 3.05 -13.18 3.47
CA ASP A 31 2.89 -11.87 4.10
C ASP A 31 3.14 -10.77 3.05
N LEU A 32 2.57 -9.58 3.27
CA LEU A 32 2.83 -8.40 2.44
C LEU A 32 4.08 -7.63 2.89
N ASN A 33 4.50 -7.82 4.15
CA ASN A 33 5.67 -7.16 4.72
C ASN A 33 6.97 -7.80 4.21
N TYR A 34 7.84 -7.01 3.57
CA TYR A 34 9.10 -7.46 2.99
C TYR A 34 10.01 -8.25 3.95
N THR A 35 10.05 -7.89 5.23
CA THR A 35 10.91 -8.59 6.20
C THR A 35 10.39 -9.99 6.53
N LYS A 36 9.07 -10.17 6.52
CA LYS A 36 8.37 -11.40 6.91
C LYS A 36 7.92 -12.26 5.73
N LEU A 37 7.81 -11.69 4.53
CA LEU A 37 7.31 -12.40 3.37
C LEU A 37 8.24 -13.56 2.99
N ARG A 38 7.60 -14.65 2.57
CA ARG A 38 8.21 -15.81 1.92
C ARG A 38 7.38 -16.11 0.68
N MET A 39 8.04 -16.41 -0.44
CA MET A 39 7.33 -16.88 -1.63
C MET A 39 6.78 -18.30 -1.35
N VAL A 40 5.46 -18.43 -1.37
CA VAL A 40 4.75 -19.71 -1.19
C VAL A 40 4.44 -20.39 -2.52
N GLY A 41 4.39 -19.62 -3.59
CA GLY A 41 4.27 -20.13 -4.96
C GLY A 41 4.45 -19.02 -5.98
N CYS A 42 4.49 -19.40 -7.24
CA CYS A 42 4.51 -18.44 -8.35
C CYS A 42 3.89 -19.03 -9.60
N SER A 43 3.32 -18.18 -10.43
CA SER A 43 2.70 -18.57 -11.70
C SER A 43 3.43 -17.95 -12.89
N PHE A 44 3.46 -18.69 -14.00
CA PHE A 44 4.02 -18.24 -15.27
C PHE A 44 3.01 -18.49 -16.39
N CYS A 45 2.82 -17.52 -17.28
CA CYS A 45 2.02 -17.66 -18.49
C CYS A 45 2.80 -17.20 -19.72
N ASN A 46 2.95 -18.04 -20.74
CA ASN A 46 3.62 -17.65 -22.00
C ASN A 46 2.64 -17.21 -23.11
N GLY A 47 1.35 -17.10 -22.79
CA GLY A 47 0.27 -16.80 -23.74
C GLY A 47 -0.43 -18.03 -24.34
N GLU A 48 0.16 -19.21 -24.24
CA GLU A 48 -0.44 -20.48 -24.69
C GLU A 48 -0.76 -21.40 -23.51
N THR A 49 0.15 -21.44 -22.54
CA THR A 49 0.08 -22.30 -21.36
C THR A 49 0.40 -21.50 -20.11
N THR A 50 -0.22 -21.93 -19.01
CA THR A 50 0.00 -21.34 -17.69
C THR A 50 0.35 -22.45 -16.72
N CYS A 51 1.33 -22.21 -15.86
CA CYS A 51 1.61 -23.07 -14.72
C CYS A 51 1.61 -22.29 -13.41
N TYR A 52 1.34 -23.01 -12.33
CA TYR A 52 1.62 -22.57 -10.96
C TYR A 52 2.59 -23.56 -10.31
N ILE A 53 3.66 -23.02 -9.73
CA ILE A 53 4.70 -23.74 -9.00
C ILE A 53 4.39 -23.61 -7.51
N ASN A 54 3.99 -24.70 -6.87
CA ASN A 54 3.72 -24.71 -5.44
C ASN A 54 5.02 -24.92 -4.65
N LEU A 55 5.55 -23.85 -4.06
CA LEU A 55 6.80 -23.91 -3.29
C LEU A 55 6.58 -24.27 -1.82
N ASN A 56 5.35 -24.12 -1.32
CA ASN A 56 5.01 -24.34 0.08
C ASN A 56 5.00 -25.82 0.45
N GLU A 57 4.56 -26.69 -0.47
CA GLU A 57 4.54 -28.15 -0.30
C GLU A 57 5.86 -28.83 -0.68
N MET A 58 6.77 -28.11 -1.38
CA MET A 58 8.04 -28.69 -1.82
C MET A 58 8.94 -29.06 -0.65
N LYS A 59 9.56 -30.24 -0.74
CA LYS A 59 10.70 -30.59 0.13
C LYS A 59 11.77 -29.51 0.02
N LYS A 60 12.44 -29.17 1.12
CA LYS A 60 13.49 -28.12 1.17
C LYS A 60 14.50 -28.23 0.03
N THR A 61 14.98 -29.44 -0.27
CA THR A 61 15.94 -29.69 -1.36
C THR A 61 15.37 -29.36 -2.74
N ASP A 62 14.10 -29.70 -2.99
CA ASP A 62 13.44 -29.41 -4.27
C ASP A 62 13.12 -27.92 -4.37
N ARG A 63 12.68 -27.28 -3.28
CA ARG A 63 12.48 -25.83 -3.24
C ARG A 63 13.76 -25.09 -3.62
N THR A 64 14.90 -25.43 -3.01
CA THR A 64 16.19 -24.79 -3.31
C THR A 64 16.56 -24.94 -4.79
N LYS A 65 16.45 -26.16 -5.35
CA LYS A 65 16.73 -26.40 -6.78
C LYS A 65 15.77 -25.65 -7.70
N THR A 66 14.49 -25.59 -7.34
CA THR A 66 13.48 -24.86 -8.10
C THR A 66 13.76 -23.36 -8.11
N ILE A 67 14.08 -22.74 -6.97
CA ILE A 67 14.46 -21.33 -6.90
C ILE A 67 15.74 -21.07 -7.71
N GLU A 68 16.75 -21.93 -7.60
CA GLU A 68 17.98 -21.82 -8.40
C GLU A 68 17.69 -21.90 -9.90
N TYR A 69 16.78 -22.78 -10.31
CA TYR A 69 16.36 -22.91 -11.70
C TYR A 69 15.57 -21.69 -12.18
N ILE A 70 14.63 -21.17 -11.39
CA ILE A 70 13.90 -19.93 -11.70
C ILE A 70 14.87 -18.76 -11.82
N ARG A 71 15.85 -18.63 -10.92
CA ARG A 71 16.93 -17.65 -10.99
C ARG A 71 17.67 -17.73 -12.33
N HIS A 72 18.06 -18.94 -12.72
CA HIS A 72 18.71 -19.18 -14.01
C HIS A 72 17.81 -18.83 -15.19
N MET A 73 16.51 -19.16 -15.13
CA MET A 73 15.53 -18.81 -16.16
C MET A 73 15.41 -17.31 -16.37
N PHE A 74 15.29 -16.52 -15.29
CA PHE A 74 15.28 -15.05 -15.37
C PHE A 74 16.58 -14.50 -16.00
N ALA A 75 17.74 -15.00 -15.55
CA ALA A 75 19.03 -14.52 -16.03
C ALA A 75 19.29 -14.84 -17.52
N THR A 76 18.83 -16.00 -18.01
CA THR A 76 19.31 -16.54 -19.30
C THR A 76 18.22 -16.76 -20.35
N HIS A 77 16.99 -17.07 -19.96
CA HIS A 77 15.92 -17.49 -20.89
C HIS A 77 14.82 -16.44 -21.04
N ILE A 78 14.34 -15.87 -19.93
CA ILE A 78 13.28 -14.85 -19.94
C ILE A 78 13.87 -13.53 -20.47
N LYS A 79 13.30 -13.02 -21.56
CA LYS A 79 13.73 -11.80 -22.26
C LYS A 79 12.76 -10.65 -22.11
N SER A 80 11.53 -10.92 -21.70
CA SER A 80 10.53 -9.92 -21.31
C SER A 80 9.54 -10.55 -20.36
N VAL A 81 9.14 -9.79 -19.33
CA VAL A 81 8.21 -10.29 -18.32
C VAL A 81 7.12 -9.26 -18.01
N ALA A 82 5.86 -9.69 -18.03
CA ALA A 82 4.73 -8.90 -17.58
C ALA A 82 4.37 -9.24 -16.13
N MET A 83 4.04 -8.23 -15.35
CA MET A 83 3.56 -8.35 -13.97
C MET A 83 2.38 -7.41 -13.77
N HIS A 84 1.56 -7.66 -12.76
CA HIS A 84 0.55 -6.72 -12.30
C HIS A 84 0.98 -6.19 -10.94
N ASN A 85 1.29 -4.89 -10.84
CA ASN A 85 2.01 -4.32 -9.70
C ASN A 85 3.46 -4.84 -9.57
N ALA A 86 4.24 -4.67 -10.65
CA ALA A 86 5.62 -5.15 -10.76
C ALA A 86 6.54 -4.87 -9.55
N PRO A 87 6.49 -3.71 -8.85
CA PRO A 87 7.33 -3.49 -7.68
C PRO A 87 7.13 -4.55 -6.59
N PHE A 88 5.92 -5.11 -6.45
CA PHE A 88 5.66 -6.19 -5.50
C PHE A 88 6.37 -7.48 -5.89
N ASP A 89 6.14 -8.00 -7.09
CA ASP A 89 6.77 -9.23 -7.57
C ASP A 89 8.30 -9.13 -7.63
N LEU A 90 8.82 -7.98 -8.03
CA LEU A 90 10.27 -7.71 -8.03
C LEU A 90 10.85 -7.79 -6.61
N LYS A 91 10.15 -7.27 -5.59
CA LYS A 91 10.57 -7.45 -4.18
C LYS A 91 10.57 -8.92 -3.77
N VAL A 92 9.58 -9.70 -4.20
CA VAL A 92 9.51 -11.13 -3.88
C VAL A 92 10.67 -11.88 -4.53
N LEU A 93 10.97 -11.61 -5.80
CA LEU A 93 12.14 -12.15 -6.50
C LEU A 93 13.45 -11.77 -5.80
N HIS A 94 13.60 -10.50 -5.40
CA HIS A 94 14.76 -10.04 -4.64
C HIS A 94 14.90 -10.79 -3.30
N LYS A 95 13.79 -11.02 -2.57
CA LYS A 95 13.80 -11.78 -1.30
C LYS A 95 14.27 -13.24 -1.48
N GLU A 96 14.02 -13.83 -2.64
CA GLU A 96 14.47 -15.17 -3.02
C GLU A 96 15.84 -15.17 -3.74
N GLU A 97 16.58 -14.05 -3.67
CA GLU A 97 17.91 -13.88 -4.25
C GLU A 97 17.94 -13.99 -5.80
N ILE A 98 16.83 -13.64 -6.45
CA ILE A 98 16.69 -13.58 -7.90
C ILE A 98 16.84 -12.13 -8.36
N TYR A 99 18.09 -11.70 -8.55
CA TYR A 99 18.43 -10.31 -8.88
C TYR A 99 18.47 -10.02 -10.40
N ASP A 100 18.85 -11.01 -11.20
CA ASP A 100 19.06 -10.87 -12.65
C ASP A 100 17.74 -10.93 -13.45
N VAL A 101 16.80 -10.06 -13.11
CA VAL A 101 15.54 -9.89 -13.85
C VAL A 101 15.76 -8.97 -15.05
N THR A 102 15.19 -9.32 -16.20
CA THR A 102 15.28 -8.50 -17.41
C THR A 102 14.73 -7.08 -17.19
N ASP A 103 15.38 -6.09 -17.79
CA ASP A 103 14.93 -4.70 -17.86
C ASP A 103 13.64 -4.50 -18.70
N LYS A 104 13.32 -5.46 -19.57
CA LYS A 104 12.11 -5.47 -20.42
C LYS A 104 10.89 -5.96 -19.67
N ILE A 105 10.57 -5.28 -18.58
CA ILE A 105 9.34 -5.53 -17.82
C ILE A 105 8.14 -4.81 -18.43
N PHE A 106 6.94 -5.32 -18.16
CA PHE A 106 5.67 -4.66 -18.48
C PHE A 106 4.73 -4.70 -17.26
N CYS A 107 4.56 -3.57 -16.58
CA CYS A 107 3.59 -3.46 -15.48
C CYS A 107 2.20 -3.10 -16.04
N THR A 108 1.27 -4.06 -16.04
CA THR A 108 -0.08 -3.86 -16.60
C THR A 108 -0.90 -2.83 -15.82
N MET A 109 -0.67 -2.72 -14.50
CA MET A 109 -1.31 -1.73 -13.65
C MET A 109 -0.90 -0.31 -14.04
N THR A 110 0.41 -0.05 -14.19
CA THR A 110 0.94 1.23 -14.66
C THR A 110 0.53 1.54 -16.09
N ALA A 111 0.50 0.52 -16.97
CA ALA A 111 0.03 0.70 -18.34
C ALA A 111 -1.43 1.16 -18.37
N HIS A 112 -2.30 0.55 -17.56
CA HIS A 112 -3.70 0.96 -17.48
C HIS A 112 -3.87 2.36 -16.87
N HIS A 113 -3.05 2.74 -15.89
CA HIS A 113 -3.07 4.09 -15.34
C HIS A 113 -2.81 5.15 -16.44
N LEU A 114 -1.81 4.93 -17.31
CA LEU A 114 -1.55 5.82 -18.44
C LEU A 114 -2.69 5.83 -19.49
N ILE A 115 -3.43 4.73 -19.61
CA ILE A 115 -4.56 4.63 -20.54
C ILE A 115 -5.80 5.35 -19.97
N ASN A 116 -6.03 5.29 -18.66
CA ASN A 116 -7.13 5.95 -17.99
C ASN A 116 -6.84 6.11 -16.50
N GLU A 117 -6.40 7.30 -16.10
CA GLU A 117 -5.98 7.66 -14.75
C GLU A 117 -7.15 7.82 -13.75
N ASN A 118 -8.40 7.80 -14.23
CA ASN A 118 -9.61 8.00 -13.40
C ASN A 118 -10.28 6.68 -13.00
N ALA A 119 -9.80 5.55 -13.51
CA ALA A 119 -10.38 4.23 -13.25
C ALA A 119 -9.71 3.52 -12.07
N ASN A 120 -10.33 2.45 -11.56
CA ASN A 120 -9.62 1.48 -10.72
C ASN A 120 -8.64 0.67 -11.61
N HIS A 121 -7.45 0.35 -11.08
CA HIS A 121 -6.37 -0.32 -11.83
C HIS A 121 -6.11 -1.75 -11.36
N GLY A 122 -6.93 -2.31 -10.49
CA GLY A 122 -6.76 -3.67 -9.97
C GLY A 122 -7.05 -4.76 -11.01
N LEU A 123 -6.23 -5.80 -11.00
CA LEU A 123 -6.22 -6.88 -12.00
C LEU A 123 -7.59 -7.49 -12.24
N LYS A 124 -8.32 -7.83 -11.17
CA LYS A 124 -9.62 -8.50 -11.24
C LYS A 124 -10.64 -7.69 -12.04
N GLY A 125 -10.81 -6.41 -11.69
CA GLY A 125 -11.72 -5.51 -12.41
C GLY A 125 -11.28 -5.23 -13.85
N LEU A 126 -9.96 -5.20 -14.11
CA LEU A 126 -9.45 -5.09 -15.48
C LEU A 126 -9.70 -6.36 -16.30
N ALA A 127 -9.49 -7.54 -15.72
CA ALA A 127 -9.74 -8.82 -16.37
C ALA A 127 -11.22 -8.96 -16.74
N GLU A 128 -12.15 -8.68 -15.80
CA GLU A 128 -13.58 -8.67 -16.06
C GLU A 128 -13.94 -7.73 -17.21
N LYS A 129 -13.41 -6.50 -17.18
CA LYS A 129 -13.72 -5.47 -18.18
C LYS A 129 -13.17 -5.77 -19.58
N TYR A 130 -11.92 -6.22 -19.68
CA TYR A 130 -11.23 -6.34 -20.97
C TYR A 130 -11.23 -7.76 -21.53
N LEU A 131 -11.40 -8.79 -20.69
CA LEU A 131 -11.34 -10.19 -21.07
C LEU A 131 -12.70 -10.90 -20.93
N ASN A 132 -13.71 -10.26 -20.35
CA ASN A 132 -15.04 -10.84 -20.08
C ASN A 132 -14.98 -12.15 -19.26
N VAL A 133 -14.07 -12.21 -18.29
CA VAL A 133 -13.93 -13.33 -17.35
C VAL A 133 -14.64 -13.02 -16.04
N VAL A 134 -15.00 -14.05 -15.27
CA VAL A 134 -15.47 -13.89 -13.89
C VAL A 134 -14.27 -14.02 -12.96
N SER A 135 -14.09 -13.06 -12.07
CA SER A 135 -12.97 -13.07 -11.14
C SER A 135 -13.35 -13.60 -9.75
N VAL A 136 -12.37 -14.18 -9.06
CA VAL A 136 -12.45 -14.56 -7.65
C VAL A 136 -11.47 -13.67 -6.89
N THR A 137 -11.89 -13.14 -5.73
CA THR A 137 -11.01 -12.30 -4.90
C THR A 137 -10.04 -13.16 -4.09
N TYR A 138 -8.91 -12.56 -3.69
CA TYR A 138 -7.93 -13.24 -2.85
C TYR A 138 -8.54 -13.69 -1.52
N GLU A 139 -9.40 -12.88 -0.90
CA GLU A 139 -10.04 -13.20 0.37
C GLU A 139 -10.94 -14.42 0.27
N HIS A 140 -11.56 -14.65 -0.89
CA HIS A 140 -12.33 -15.86 -1.11
C HIS A 140 -11.42 -17.06 -1.37
N ALA A 141 -10.44 -16.91 -2.27
CA ALA A 141 -9.53 -17.98 -2.67
C ALA A 141 -8.69 -18.53 -1.50
N SER A 142 -8.12 -17.63 -0.69
CA SER A 142 -7.18 -17.98 0.37
C SER A 142 -7.83 -18.70 1.57
N THR A 143 -9.15 -18.58 1.76
CA THR A 143 -9.87 -19.28 2.85
C THR A 143 -9.90 -20.79 2.70
N CYS A 144 -9.70 -21.31 1.49
CA CYS A 144 -9.69 -22.75 1.22
C CYS A 144 -8.31 -23.40 1.38
N GLY A 145 -7.27 -22.61 1.64
CA GLY A 145 -5.88 -23.06 1.71
C GLY A 145 -5.16 -23.05 0.35
N PHE A 146 -3.82 -22.96 0.39
CA PHE A 146 -2.96 -22.75 -0.79
C PHE A 146 -2.92 -23.94 -1.77
N ASP A 147 -3.32 -25.14 -1.33
CA ASP A 147 -3.29 -26.36 -2.15
C ASP A 147 -4.67 -26.69 -2.75
N HIS A 148 -5.69 -25.88 -2.41
CA HIS A 148 -7.06 -26.10 -2.89
C HIS A 148 -7.19 -25.72 -4.37
N PRO A 149 -7.90 -26.49 -5.22
CA PRO A 149 -8.03 -26.21 -6.65
C PRO A 149 -8.46 -24.79 -7.00
N MET A 150 -9.36 -24.20 -6.20
CA MET A 150 -9.77 -22.80 -6.37
C MET A 150 -8.62 -21.80 -6.20
N PHE A 151 -7.72 -22.02 -5.23
CA PHE A 151 -6.55 -21.16 -5.05
C PHE A 151 -5.56 -21.34 -6.20
N LEU A 152 -5.32 -22.59 -6.61
CA LEU A 152 -4.42 -22.89 -7.72
C LEU A 152 -4.92 -22.27 -9.04
N GLU A 153 -6.23 -22.31 -9.27
CA GLU A 153 -6.87 -21.65 -10.41
C GLU A 153 -6.79 -20.12 -10.31
N TYR A 154 -7.02 -19.55 -9.13
CA TYR A 154 -6.83 -18.13 -8.85
C TYR A 154 -5.41 -17.66 -9.23
N ALA A 155 -4.38 -18.36 -8.75
CA ALA A 155 -2.99 -17.98 -8.99
C ALA A 155 -2.59 -18.12 -10.47
N CYS A 156 -3.07 -19.17 -11.16
CA CYS A 156 -2.88 -19.28 -12.61
C CYS A 156 -3.61 -18.17 -13.39
N ASN A 157 -4.80 -17.79 -12.94
CA ASN A 157 -5.59 -16.76 -13.61
C ASN A 157 -4.87 -15.40 -13.56
N ASP A 158 -4.15 -15.08 -12.49
CA ASP A 158 -3.44 -13.80 -12.39
C ASP A 158 -2.30 -13.64 -13.40
N ALA A 159 -1.44 -14.65 -13.59
CA ALA A 159 -0.49 -14.63 -14.70
C ALA A 159 -1.17 -14.65 -16.08
N THR A 160 -2.24 -15.43 -16.24
CA THR A 160 -2.96 -15.55 -17.52
C THR A 160 -3.58 -14.21 -17.94
N TRP A 161 -4.29 -13.56 -17.03
CA TRP A 161 -4.92 -12.27 -17.27
C TRP A 161 -3.87 -11.17 -17.45
N THR A 162 -2.79 -11.19 -16.67
CA THR A 162 -1.67 -10.26 -16.83
C THR A 162 -1.06 -10.35 -18.24
N TYR A 163 -0.81 -11.56 -18.76
CA TYR A 163 -0.30 -11.73 -20.12
C TYR A 163 -1.28 -11.21 -21.18
N ALA A 164 -2.57 -11.54 -21.04
CA ALA A 164 -3.60 -11.09 -21.97
C ALA A 164 -3.77 -9.57 -21.96
N LEU A 165 -3.80 -8.96 -20.77
CA LEU A 165 -3.88 -7.51 -20.59
C LEU A 165 -2.62 -6.80 -21.11
N MET A 166 -1.42 -7.36 -20.91
CA MET A 166 -0.18 -6.84 -21.51
C MET A 166 -0.35 -6.65 -23.02
N ARG A 167 -0.87 -7.66 -23.73
CA ARG A 167 -1.06 -7.58 -25.19
C ARG A 167 -2.03 -6.46 -25.59
N ILE A 168 -3.14 -6.34 -24.86
CA ILE A 168 -4.17 -5.30 -25.12
C ILE A 168 -3.62 -3.91 -24.82
N PHE A 169 -2.99 -3.75 -23.66
CA PHE A 169 -2.50 -2.45 -23.18
C PHE A 169 -1.27 -1.99 -23.95
N ASN A 170 -0.38 -2.90 -24.36
CA ASN A 170 0.75 -2.54 -25.20
C ASN A 170 0.28 -1.87 -26.49
N LYS A 171 -0.72 -2.43 -27.18
CA LYS A 171 -1.30 -1.78 -28.37
C LYS A 171 -1.82 -0.37 -28.04
N LYS A 172 -2.57 -0.22 -26.95
CA LYS A 172 -3.13 1.07 -26.53
C LYS A 172 -2.06 2.11 -26.18
N ILE A 173 -0.97 1.70 -25.54
CA ILE A 173 0.17 2.56 -25.22
C ILE A 173 0.79 3.15 -26.49
N TYR A 174 0.93 2.34 -27.54
CA TYR A 174 1.38 2.81 -28.85
C TYR A 174 0.33 3.69 -29.54
N ASP A 175 -0.95 3.30 -29.53
CA ASP A 175 -2.04 4.08 -30.13
C ASP A 175 -2.15 5.49 -29.50
N LEU A 176 -1.85 5.62 -28.20
CA LEU A 176 -1.83 6.89 -27.47
C LEU A 176 -0.53 7.69 -27.65
N GLY A 177 0.52 7.11 -28.23
CA GLY A 177 1.82 7.77 -28.40
C GLY A 177 2.61 7.97 -27.11
N VAL A 178 2.26 7.25 -26.02
CA VAL A 178 2.92 7.36 -24.70
C VAL A 178 3.94 6.26 -24.45
N ASN A 179 4.32 5.51 -25.49
CA ASN A 179 5.25 4.38 -25.40
C ASN A 179 6.63 4.79 -24.85
N ARG A 180 7.15 5.98 -25.20
CA ARG A 180 8.43 6.46 -24.64
C ARG A 180 8.32 6.70 -23.13
N LEU A 181 7.28 7.39 -22.67
CA LEU A 181 7.02 7.58 -21.24
C LEU A 181 6.91 6.23 -20.52
N PHE A 182 6.13 5.30 -21.09
CA PHE A 182 5.93 3.99 -20.49
C PHE A 182 7.24 3.18 -20.38
N PHE A 183 7.97 3.00 -21.48
CA PHE A 183 9.14 2.11 -21.51
C PHE A 183 10.43 2.76 -21.02
N GLU A 184 10.66 4.05 -21.26
CA GLU A 184 11.91 4.73 -20.89
C GLU A 184 11.87 5.34 -19.48
N VAL A 185 10.67 5.57 -18.92
CA VAL A 185 10.51 6.20 -17.59
C VAL A 185 9.80 5.27 -16.62
N GLU A 186 8.55 4.90 -16.90
CA GLU A 186 7.71 4.18 -15.93
C GLU A 186 8.22 2.76 -15.61
N MET A 187 8.69 2.01 -16.61
CA MET A 187 9.20 0.64 -16.40
C MET A 187 10.52 0.62 -15.60
N PRO A 188 11.57 1.39 -15.97
CA PRO A 188 12.75 1.51 -15.11
C PRO A 188 12.42 1.98 -13.69
N PHE A 189 11.44 2.87 -13.56
CA PHE A 189 11.04 3.39 -12.26
C PHE A 189 10.41 2.33 -11.35
N GLN A 190 9.84 1.23 -11.87
CA GLN A 190 9.33 0.14 -11.03
C GLN A 190 10.44 -0.50 -10.17
N PHE A 191 11.67 -0.60 -10.70
CA PHE A 191 12.82 -1.09 -9.93
C PHE A 191 13.24 -0.11 -8.84
N VAL A 192 13.18 1.20 -9.12
CA VAL A 192 13.45 2.24 -8.13
C VAL A 192 12.43 2.19 -6.99
N LEU A 193 11.14 1.98 -7.30
CA LEU A 193 10.10 1.80 -6.29
C LEU A 193 10.41 0.58 -5.41
N MET A 194 10.71 -0.57 -6.03
CA MET A 194 11.14 -1.77 -5.31
C MET A 194 12.33 -1.46 -4.38
N ASP A 195 13.39 -0.82 -4.87
CA ASP A 195 14.57 -0.47 -4.08
C ASP A 195 14.23 0.45 -2.90
N MET A 196 13.41 1.48 -3.14
CA MET A 196 12.98 2.42 -2.09
C MET A 196 12.21 1.71 -0.98
N GLU A 197 11.32 0.78 -1.35
CA GLU A 197 10.52 0.00 -0.41
C GLU A 197 11.35 -1.02 0.38
N ILE A 198 12.30 -1.71 -0.27
CA ILE A 198 13.23 -2.65 0.38
C ILE A 198 14.13 -1.92 1.36
N ASN A 199 14.68 -0.79 0.93
CA ASN A 199 15.61 0.00 1.74
C ASN A 199 14.91 0.58 2.96
N GLY A 200 13.74 1.21 2.80
CA GLY A 200 13.04 1.89 3.89
C GLY A 200 13.87 2.99 4.58
N VAL A 201 13.30 3.57 5.64
CA VAL A 201 13.88 4.69 6.38
C VAL A 201 14.16 4.28 7.82
N GLN A 202 15.40 4.43 8.27
CA GLN A 202 15.77 4.14 9.66
C GLN A 202 15.18 5.17 10.60
N VAL A 203 14.62 4.71 11.72
CA VAL A 203 14.04 5.57 12.77
C VAL A 203 14.87 5.48 14.04
N ASN A 204 15.24 6.63 14.58
CA ASN A 204 15.83 6.71 15.91
C ASN A 204 14.73 6.54 16.97
N ARG A 205 14.67 5.36 17.59
CA ARG A 205 13.65 4.99 18.58
C ARG A 205 13.71 5.87 19.84
N ASP A 206 14.90 6.18 20.32
CA ASP A 206 15.08 7.02 21.51
C ASP A 206 14.57 8.43 21.25
N LYS A 207 14.87 8.99 20.07
CA LYS A 207 14.39 10.32 19.69
C LYS A 207 12.88 10.35 19.48
N LEU A 208 12.32 9.27 18.93
CA LEU A 208 10.88 9.12 18.77
C LEU A 208 10.18 9.12 20.13
N GLU A 209 10.71 8.39 21.12
CA GLU A 209 10.16 8.36 22.48
C GLU A 209 10.31 9.71 23.18
N GLU A 210 11.45 10.40 23.04
CA GLU A 210 11.63 11.77 23.55
C GLU A 210 10.57 12.72 22.95
N LEU A 211 10.31 12.62 21.65
CA LEU A 211 9.28 13.39 20.96
C LEU A 211 7.88 13.05 21.46
N ARG A 212 7.59 11.76 21.72
CA ARG A 212 6.33 11.30 22.30
C ARG A 212 6.09 11.95 23.66
N ILE A 213 7.05 11.83 24.58
CA ILE A 213 6.97 12.41 25.93
C ILE A 213 6.75 13.93 25.86
N LYS A 214 7.54 14.63 25.03
CA LYS A 214 7.43 16.08 24.86
C LYS A 214 6.08 16.50 24.29
N ALA A 215 5.60 15.83 23.25
CA ALA A 215 4.32 16.10 22.63
C ALA A 215 3.15 15.79 23.57
N SER A 216 3.22 14.70 24.33
CA SER A 216 2.23 14.34 25.37
C SER A 216 2.12 15.45 26.43
N ALA A 217 3.25 15.95 26.94
CA ALA A 217 3.27 17.04 27.92
C ALA A 217 2.63 18.32 27.36
N ILE A 218 3.01 18.73 26.14
CA ILE A 218 2.44 19.91 25.48
C ILE A 218 0.94 19.71 25.23
N ARG A 219 0.51 18.52 24.78
CA ARG A 219 -0.91 18.18 24.58
C ARG A 219 -1.67 18.36 25.88
N LEU A 220 -1.15 17.83 26.99
CA LEU A 220 -1.77 17.93 28.30
C LEU A 220 -1.91 19.38 28.77
N GLU A 221 -0.87 20.20 28.64
CA GLU A 221 -0.90 21.62 29.00
C GLU A 221 -1.97 22.38 28.21
N LEU A 222 -2.00 22.19 26.89
CA LEU A 222 -2.98 22.82 26.00
C LEU A 222 -4.40 22.37 26.33
N MET A 223 -4.60 21.08 26.61
CA MET A 223 -5.90 20.58 27.06
C MET A 223 -6.32 21.25 28.37
N GLN A 224 -5.46 21.29 29.38
CA GLN A 224 -5.81 21.94 30.65
C GLN A 224 -6.21 23.42 30.46
N LYS A 225 -5.49 24.16 29.61
CA LYS A 225 -5.86 25.55 29.27
C LYS A 225 -7.23 25.62 28.60
N LEU A 226 -7.46 24.81 27.57
CA LEU A 226 -8.73 24.79 26.83
C LEU A 226 -9.91 24.39 27.73
N TYR A 227 -9.74 23.40 28.60
CA TYR A 227 -10.78 23.00 29.56
C TYR A 227 -11.10 24.13 30.55
N LYS A 228 -10.09 24.88 31.02
CA LYS A 228 -10.30 26.07 31.85
C LYS A 228 -11.05 27.18 31.10
N MET A 229 -10.67 27.48 29.86
CA MET A 229 -11.34 28.49 29.02
C MET A 229 -12.80 28.13 28.74
N LEU A 230 -13.11 26.84 28.60
CA LEU A 230 -14.45 26.31 28.36
C LEU A 230 -15.24 26.05 29.66
N ASN A 231 -14.64 26.29 30.83
CA ASN A 231 -15.22 25.97 32.14
C ASN A 231 -15.70 24.50 32.26
N LEU A 232 -14.89 23.57 31.74
CA LEU A 232 -15.17 22.13 31.76
C LEU A 232 -14.40 21.44 32.89
N GLY A 233 -15.09 20.62 33.68
CA GLY A 233 -14.46 19.80 34.70
C GLY A 233 -13.61 18.68 34.10
N TYR A 234 -12.45 18.42 34.71
CA TYR A 234 -11.57 17.31 34.37
C TYR A 234 -10.85 16.80 35.62
N SER A 235 -10.28 15.59 35.53
CA SER A 235 -9.31 15.06 36.49
C SER A 235 -8.04 14.62 35.75
N LEU A 236 -6.95 14.48 36.50
CA LEU A 236 -5.69 13.93 35.99
C LEU A 236 -5.53 12.51 36.51
N GLN A 237 -5.19 11.59 35.61
CA GLN A 237 -4.98 10.18 35.94
C GLN A 237 -3.69 9.71 35.26
N ALA A 238 -2.98 8.78 35.89
CA ALA A 238 -1.85 8.12 35.23
C ALA A 238 -2.38 7.01 34.31
N ASP A 239 -1.91 6.98 33.07
CA ASP A 239 -2.12 5.85 32.19
C ASP A 239 -1.30 4.65 32.68
N MET A 240 -1.98 3.51 32.84
CA MET A 240 -1.41 2.32 33.47
C MET A 240 -0.38 1.60 32.60
N PHE A 241 -0.33 1.88 31.29
CA PHE A 241 0.55 1.21 30.34
C PHE A 241 1.79 2.04 30.02
N THR A 242 1.60 3.35 29.83
CA THR A 242 2.65 4.30 29.44
C THR A 242 3.23 5.04 30.63
N GLY A 243 2.50 5.14 31.75
CA GLY A 243 2.87 5.97 32.90
C GLY A 243 2.67 7.47 32.68
N ASP A 244 2.17 7.88 31.51
CA ASP A 244 1.89 9.28 31.21
C ASP A 244 0.73 9.81 32.07
N ILE A 245 0.72 11.10 32.38
CA ILE A 245 -0.43 11.75 33.00
C ILE A 245 -1.40 12.19 31.90
N GLU A 246 -2.65 11.74 31.98
CA GLU A 246 -3.71 12.07 31.04
C GLU A 246 -4.82 12.91 31.68
N LEU A 247 -5.45 13.75 30.86
CA LEU A 247 -6.65 14.50 31.23
C LEU A 247 -7.88 13.65 30.92
N VAL A 248 -8.59 13.25 31.98
CA VAL A 248 -9.84 12.50 31.87
C VAL A 248 -11.02 13.43 32.15
N SER A 249 -11.99 13.46 31.24
CA SER A 249 -13.22 14.24 31.41
C SER A 249 -14.42 13.57 30.76
N LYS A 250 -15.60 13.79 31.37
CA LYS A 250 -16.90 13.45 30.77
C LYS A 250 -17.22 14.31 29.55
N HIS A 251 -16.56 15.46 29.40
CA HIS A 251 -16.69 16.35 28.26
C HIS A 251 -15.46 16.21 27.38
N LYS A 252 -15.63 15.96 26.07
CA LYS A 252 -14.53 15.90 25.11
C LYS A 252 -14.30 17.27 24.46
N LEU A 253 -13.06 17.60 24.09
CA LEU A 253 -12.75 18.71 23.16
C LEU A 253 -13.19 18.37 21.73
N SER A 254 -14.50 18.17 21.57
CA SER A 254 -15.10 17.89 20.26
C SER A 254 -15.27 19.16 19.46
N ASP A 255 -15.33 19.01 18.14
CA ASP A 255 -15.68 20.08 17.20
C ASP A 255 -17.00 20.79 17.56
N ASN A 256 -17.93 20.11 18.24
CA ASN A 256 -19.17 20.70 18.73
C ASN A 256 -18.95 21.66 19.91
N ASN A 257 -18.09 21.29 20.86
CA ASN A 257 -17.79 22.15 22.01
C ASN A 257 -16.99 23.37 21.59
N ILE A 258 -16.04 23.20 20.66
CA ILE A 258 -15.32 24.31 20.04
C ILE A 258 -16.31 25.24 19.35
N ARG A 259 -17.21 24.71 18.52
CA ARG A 259 -18.21 25.53 17.80
C ARG A 259 -19.13 26.32 18.73
N LYS A 260 -19.62 25.71 19.81
CA LYS A 260 -20.44 26.41 20.82
C LYS A 260 -19.68 27.58 21.43
N GLU A 261 -18.39 27.42 21.68
CA GLU A 261 -17.56 28.50 22.20
C GLU A 261 -17.33 29.62 21.17
N LEU A 262 -17.16 29.29 19.90
CA LEU A 262 -17.10 30.30 18.83
C LEU A 262 -18.38 31.14 18.76
N GLU A 263 -19.54 30.48 18.87
CA GLU A 263 -20.84 31.15 18.91
C GLU A 263 -20.96 32.06 20.15
N ARG A 264 -20.55 31.58 21.33
CA ARG A 264 -20.56 32.37 22.58
C ARG A 264 -19.67 33.61 22.49
N ARG A 265 -18.53 33.51 21.81
CA ARG A 265 -17.59 34.61 21.58
C ARG A 265 -17.98 35.53 20.42
N GLY A 266 -19.03 35.20 19.68
CA GLY A 266 -19.45 35.97 18.50
C GLY A 266 -18.50 35.86 17.30
N LEU A 267 -17.61 34.85 17.28
CA LEU A 267 -16.66 34.62 16.20
C LEU A 267 -17.36 33.97 15.00
N LYS A 268 -17.23 34.59 13.82
CA LYS A 268 -17.88 34.13 12.58
C LYS A 268 -16.87 33.86 11.49
N SER A 269 -17.04 32.74 10.80
CA SER A 269 -16.22 32.33 9.67
C SER A 269 -17.11 32.02 8.46
N PRO A 270 -16.68 32.36 7.23
CA PRO A 270 -17.42 32.01 6.01
C PRO A 270 -17.34 30.51 5.68
N TYR A 271 -16.42 29.78 6.30
CA TYR A 271 -16.18 28.37 5.98
C TYR A 271 -17.16 27.47 6.73
N MET A 272 -17.93 26.69 5.97
CA MET A 272 -18.98 25.81 6.48
C MET A 272 -18.63 24.35 6.23
N THR A 273 -19.15 23.46 7.07
CA THR A 273 -19.09 22.01 6.81
C THR A 273 -19.88 21.67 5.54
N LYS A 274 -19.55 20.54 4.90
CA LYS A 274 -20.22 20.09 3.66
C LYS A 274 -21.73 19.81 3.83
N GLY A 275 -22.23 19.73 5.07
CA GLY A 275 -23.60 19.29 5.39
C GLY A 275 -23.73 17.76 5.34
N GLY A 276 -24.90 17.22 5.73
CA GLY A 276 -25.18 15.78 5.59
C GLY A 276 -25.28 15.34 4.11
N LYS A 277 -25.77 14.13 3.83
CA LYS A 277 -25.93 13.60 2.45
C LYS A 277 -26.68 14.57 1.50
N ASP A 278 -27.59 15.38 2.03
CA ASP A 278 -28.40 16.33 1.25
C ASP A 278 -27.86 17.78 1.28
N GLY A 279 -26.67 18.02 1.88
CA GLY A 279 -26.11 19.36 2.06
C GLY A 279 -26.88 20.26 3.04
N LYS A 280 -28.00 19.79 3.58
CA LYS A 280 -28.78 20.43 4.64
C LYS A 280 -28.08 20.18 5.99
N ASN A 281 -28.11 21.15 6.90
CA ASN A 281 -27.36 21.21 8.17
C ASN A 281 -25.87 21.58 8.07
N LYS A 282 -25.55 22.57 7.22
CA LYS A 282 -24.22 23.20 7.27
C LYS A 282 -24.03 23.91 8.61
N LYS A 283 -22.95 23.57 9.30
CA LYS A 283 -22.50 24.25 10.52
C LYS A 283 -21.19 24.97 10.21
N MET A 284 -20.82 25.95 11.02
CA MET A 284 -19.49 26.57 10.89
C MET A 284 -18.41 25.49 10.99
N SER A 285 -17.50 25.47 10.02
CA SER A 285 -16.34 24.56 10.04
C SER A 285 -15.43 24.94 11.21
N VAL A 286 -14.78 23.96 11.82
CA VAL A 286 -13.67 24.18 12.77
C VAL A 286 -12.37 23.58 12.23
N GLY A 287 -12.29 23.47 10.90
CA GLY A 287 -11.11 23.05 10.16
C GLY A 287 -10.08 24.17 10.00
N LYS A 288 -9.01 23.87 9.25
CA LYS A 288 -7.84 24.73 9.08
C LYS A 288 -8.21 26.13 8.60
N GLU A 289 -9.08 26.23 7.60
CA GLU A 289 -9.48 27.51 6.99
C GLU A 289 -10.19 28.43 7.98
N THR A 290 -11.09 27.88 8.82
CA THR A 290 -11.74 28.65 9.89
C THR A 290 -10.75 29.08 10.96
N MET A 291 -9.87 28.18 11.39
CA MET A 291 -8.87 28.50 12.42
C MET A 291 -7.93 29.61 11.94
N THR A 292 -7.50 29.58 10.67
CA THR A 292 -6.66 30.64 10.08
C THR A 292 -7.43 31.96 9.93
N HIS A 293 -8.71 31.92 9.56
CA HIS A 293 -9.52 33.14 9.42
C HIS A 293 -9.77 33.85 10.75
N LEU A 294 -9.91 33.09 11.83
CA LEU A 294 -10.18 33.59 13.18
C LEU A 294 -8.91 33.75 14.03
N ALA A 295 -7.73 33.70 13.41
CA ALA A 295 -6.46 33.82 14.11
C ALA A 295 -6.35 35.15 14.87
N GLY A 296 -5.70 35.12 16.05
CA GLY A 296 -5.55 36.28 16.92
C GLY A 296 -6.55 36.35 18.08
N ASP A 297 -7.60 35.52 18.08
CA ASP A 297 -8.35 35.20 19.31
C ASP A 297 -7.60 34.13 20.11
N GLU A 298 -7.41 34.36 21.42
CA GLU A 298 -6.65 33.47 22.29
C GLU A 298 -7.18 32.03 22.30
N PHE A 299 -8.51 31.84 22.27
CA PHE A 299 -9.09 30.50 22.25
C PHE A 299 -8.83 29.80 20.92
N ILE A 300 -8.93 30.52 19.80
CA ILE A 300 -8.60 29.99 18.48
C ILE A 300 -7.14 29.57 18.39
N ASP A 301 -6.23 30.41 18.90
CA ASP A 301 -4.81 30.16 18.84
C ASP A 301 -4.43 28.91 19.67
N GLU A 302 -4.99 28.76 20.87
CA GLU A 302 -4.77 27.56 21.70
C GLU A 302 -5.43 26.30 21.10
N VAL A 303 -6.63 26.39 20.53
CA VAL A 303 -7.27 25.27 19.81
C VAL A 303 -6.43 24.83 18.61
N THR A 304 -5.87 25.80 17.88
CA THR A 304 -5.03 25.53 16.70
C THR A 304 -3.76 24.79 17.11
N LYS A 305 -3.06 25.26 18.15
CA LYS A 305 -1.88 24.58 18.72
C LYS A 305 -2.25 23.16 19.17
N TYR A 306 -3.35 22.99 19.88
CA TYR A 306 -3.83 21.68 20.34
C TYR A 306 -4.05 20.74 19.16
N LYS A 307 -4.79 21.15 18.13
CA LYS A 307 -5.08 20.30 16.96
C LYS A 307 -3.82 19.88 16.21
N ILE A 308 -2.79 20.74 16.15
CA ILE A 308 -1.50 20.40 15.52
C ILE A 308 -0.78 19.33 16.34
N VAL A 309 -0.65 19.52 17.65
CA VAL A 309 0.07 18.59 18.54
C VAL A 309 -0.67 17.26 18.65
N ASP A 310 -2.00 17.29 18.80
CA ASP A 310 -2.84 16.09 18.88
C ASP A 310 -2.73 15.24 17.61
N LYS A 311 -2.78 15.87 16.42
CA LYS A 311 -2.57 15.18 15.15
C LYS A 311 -1.15 14.65 15.00
N LEU A 312 -0.13 15.44 15.37
CA LEU A 312 1.26 15.02 15.30
C LEU A 312 1.48 13.76 16.15
N LEU A 313 0.97 13.78 17.38
CA LEU A 313 1.10 12.69 18.33
C LEU A 313 0.33 11.45 17.88
N GLY A 314 -0.98 11.56 17.65
CA GLY A 314 -1.83 10.41 17.36
C GLY A 314 -1.75 9.86 15.93
N SER A 315 -1.40 10.69 14.93
CA SER A 315 -1.31 10.23 13.53
C SER A 315 0.10 9.83 13.11
N PHE A 316 1.14 10.29 13.80
CA PHE A 316 2.52 10.06 13.37
C PHE A 316 3.38 9.44 14.47
N ILE A 317 3.41 10.01 15.68
CA ILE A 317 4.37 9.55 16.72
C ILE A 317 3.92 8.24 17.36
N GLU A 318 2.70 8.17 17.89
CA GLU A 318 2.18 6.99 18.60
C GLU A 318 2.08 5.74 17.70
N PRO A 319 1.66 5.83 16.41
CA PRO A 319 1.60 4.66 15.54
C PRO A 319 2.96 4.18 15.02
N MET A 320 3.97 5.06 14.96
CA MET A 320 5.27 4.78 14.33
C MET A 320 5.94 3.49 14.83
N PRO A 321 5.99 3.18 16.15
CA PRO A 321 6.57 1.93 16.61
C PRO A 321 5.93 0.67 16.01
N GLY A 322 4.63 0.71 15.70
CA GLY A 322 3.91 -0.39 15.06
C GLY A 322 4.23 -0.57 13.57
N HIS A 323 4.88 0.43 12.95
CA HIS A 323 5.34 0.39 11.55
C HIS A 323 6.83 0.06 11.41
N LEU A 324 7.55 -0.10 12.53
CA LEU A 324 8.96 -0.48 12.50
C LEU A 324 9.10 -1.98 12.27
N ASP A 325 9.91 -2.32 11.29
CA ASP A 325 10.41 -3.68 11.12
C ASP A 325 11.52 -3.99 12.16
N ASP A 326 11.90 -5.26 12.23
CA ASP A 326 12.89 -5.77 13.19
C ASP A 326 14.25 -5.08 13.06
N ASP A 327 14.59 -4.59 11.87
CA ASP A 327 15.82 -3.82 11.59
C ASP A 327 15.71 -2.33 11.95
N GLY A 328 14.60 -1.90 12.55
CA GLY A 328 14.37 -0.52 12.98
C GLY A 328 14.08 0.45 11.84
N ARG A 329 13.64 -0.07 10.69
CA ARG A 329 13.29 0.73 9.51
C ARG A 329 11.79 0.70 9.27
N VAL A 330 11.28 1.77 8.66
CA VAL A 330 9.92 1.84 8.14
C VAL A 330 9.96 1.69 6.62
N ARG A 331 9.20 0.75 6.10
CA ARG A 331 9.08 0.48 4.66
C ARG A 331 7.70 0.93 4.19
N SER A 332 7.64 2.13 3.63
CA SER A 332 6.41 2.67 3.04
C SER A 332 6.09 1.95 1.72
N SER A 333 4.84 2.04 1.27
CA SER A 333 4.44 1.59 -0.07
C SER A 333 4.26 2.82 -0.94
N TYR A 334 4.95 2.86 -2.08
CA TYR A 334 4.92 3.99 -3.00
C TYR A 334 4.08 3.67 -4.22
N TRP A 335 3.11 4.52 -4.54
CA TRP A 335 2.25 4.31 -5.71
C TRP A 335 2.48 5.38 -6.77
N ASN A 336 2.93 4.99 -7.95
CA ASN A 336 3.03 5.87 -9.13
C ASN A 336 1.72 5.98 -9.93
N ILE A 337 0.63 5.39 -9.41
CA ILE A 337 -0.68 5.31 -10.09
C ILE A 337 -1.82 6.01 -9.32
N GLY A 338 -1.51 6.69 -8.20
CA GLY A 338 -2.51 7.22 -7.27
C GLY A 338 -3.00 8.65 -7.59
N THR A 339 -2.20 9.46 -8.28
CA THR A 339 -2.52 10.87 -8.52
C THR A 339 -2.71 11.17 -10.01
N LYS A 340 -3.71 11.99 -10.35
CA LYS A 340 -3.94 12.45 -11.73
C LYS A 340 -2.76 13.22 -12.33
N THR A 341 -1.89 13.75 -11.47
CA THR A 341 -0.71 14.52 -11.86
C THR A 341 0.52 13.65 -12.10
N GLY A 342 0.43 12.31 -11.92
CA GLY A 342 1.56 11.39 -12.06
C GLY A 342 2.60 11.49 -10.93
N ARG A 343 2.25 12.10 -9.80
CA ARG A 343 3.12 12.17 -8.61
C ARG A 343 2.94 10.90 -7.77
N LEU A 344 4.02 10.50 -7.10
CA LEU A 344 4.00 9.47 -6.07
C LEU A 344 3.02 9.85 -4.95
N SER A 345 2.28 8.86 -4.48
CA SER A 345 1.47 8.91 -3.27
C SER A 345 1.92 7.90 -2.25
#